data_AF-A0A962EPA9-F1
#
_entry.id   AF-A0A962EPA9-F1
#
_cell.length_a   1.000
_cell.length_b   1.000
_cell.length_c   1.000
_cell.angle_alpha   90.00
_cell.angle_beta   90.00
_cell.angle_gamma   90.00
#
_symmetry.space_group_name_H-M   'P 1'
#
loop_
_entity.id
_entity.type
_entity.pdbx_description
1 polymer ?
#
loop_
_entity_poly.entity_id
_entity_poly.type
_entity_poly.pdbx_seq_one_letter_code
_entity_poly.pdbx_strand_id
1 'polypeptide(L)' 'SQHHMRRVIGRYKPEITLEYIGRKSSAAPAAGYMSLHLAEQKRFINQAMKIK' A
#
# COMPACT_ATOMS: atom_id res chain seq x y z
N SER A 1 -11.43 5.45 1.90
CA SER A 1 -10.16 6.20 1.74
C SER A 1 -9.21 5.86 2.88
N GLN A 2 -7.89 5.90 2.66
CA GLN A 2 -6.93 5.66 3.75
C GLN A 2 -7.09 6.69 4.88
N HIS A 3 -7.44 7.94 4.54
CA HIS A 3 -7.74 9.00 5.51
C HIS A 3 -8.85 8.62 6.49
N HIS A 4 -9.92 7.97 6.00
CA HIS A 4 -11.00 7.52 6.87
C HIS A 4 -10.51 6.44 7.85
N MET A 5 -9.80 5.42 7.37
CA MET A 5 -9.29 4.35 8.24
C MET A 5 -8.30 4.89 9.29
N ARG A 6 -7.39 5.78 8.91
CA ARG A 6 -6.46 6.43 9.85
C ARG A 6 -7.20 7.21 10.94
N ARG A 7 -8.24 7.95 10.58
CA ARG A 7 -9.06 8.71 11.54
C ARG A 7 -9.77 7.79 12.54
N VAL A 8 -10.34 6.69 12.06
CA VAL A 8 -11.03 5.71 12.93
C VAL A 8 -10.03 5.04 13.87
N ILE A 9 -8.89 4.56 13.36
CA ILE A 9 -7.86 3.93 14.19
C ILE A 9 -7.34 4.90 15.25
N GLY A 10 -7.03 6.14 14.87
CA GLY A 10 -6.57 7.16 15.83
C GLY A 10 -7.59 7.49 16.93
N ARG A 11 -8.89 7.25 16.71
CA ARG A 11 -9.94 7.46 17.72
C ARG A 11 -10.06 6.31 18.72
N TYR A 12 -9.85 5.07 18.28
CA TYR A 12 -10.13 3.87 19.09
C TYR A 12 -8.87 3.13 19.57
N LYS A 13 -7.75 3.26 18.84
CA LYS A 13 -6.47 2.60 19.10
C LYS A 13 -5.30 3.51 18.69
N PRO A 14 -5.08 4.64 19.39
CA PRO A 14 -4.04 5.62 19.05
C PRO A 14 -2.61 5.06 19.07
N GLU A 15 -2.38 3.94 19.77
CA GLU A 15 -1.12 3.21 19.83
C GLU A 15 -0.79 2.46 18.53
N ILE A 16 -1.77 2.24 17.65
CA ILE A 16 -1.59 1.51 16.39
C ILE A 16 -1.45 2.49 15.23
N THR A 17 -0.39 2.33 14.43
CA THR A 17 -0.18 3.09 13.20
C THR A 17 -0.61 2.26 11.98
N LEU A 18 -1.39 2.87 11.08
CA LEU A 18 -1.77 2.25 9.81
C LEU A 18 -0.75 2.59 8.71
N GLU A 19 0.02 1.58 8.31
CA GLU A 19 0.96 1.66 7.19
C GLU A 19 0.28 1.29 5.86
N TYR A 20 0.89 1.72 4.74
CA TYR A 20 0.42 1.40 3.39
C TYR A 20 1.55 0.82 2.57
N ILE A 21 1.28 -0.31 1.92
CA ILE A 21 2.18 -0.98 0.99
C ILE A 21 1.41 -1.23 -0.31
N GLY A 22 1.93 -0.73 -1.42
CA GLY A 22 1.27 -0.84 -2.72
C GLY A 22 2.09 -0.22 -3.86
N ARG A 23 1.42 0.11 -4.96
CA ARG A 23 2.06 0.79 -6.10
C ARG A 23 2.48 2.21 -5.71
N LYS A 24 3.52 2.71 -6.37
CA LYS A 24 3.90 4.13 -6.29
C LYS A 24 2.79 4.96 -6.92
N SER A 25 2.60 6.18 -6.43
CA SER A 25 1.69 7.14 -7.03
C SER A 25 2.05 7.34 -8.51
N SER A 26 1.06 7.24 -9.38
CA SER A 26 1.19 7.35 -10.83
C SER A 26 -0.05 8.05 -11.38
N ALA A 27 0.12 8.85 -12.43
CA ALA A 27 -1.00 9.45 -13.15
C ALA A 27 -1.84 8.38 -13.88
N ALA A 28 -1.18 7.34 -14.41
CA ALA A 28 -1.84 6.18 -15.00
C ALA A 28 -2.22 5.15 -13.92
N PRO A 29 -3.34 4.42 -14.07
CA PRO A 29 -3.80 3.44 -13.08
C PRO A 29 -2.87 2.21 -12.96
N ALA A 30 -2.17 1.85 -14.04
CA ALA A 30 -1.26 0.71 -14.08
C ALA A 30 -0.17 0.90 -15.14
N ALA A 31 0.90 0.10 -15.03
CA ALA A 31 1.90 -0.04 -16.09
C ALA A 31 1.28 -0.61 -17.37
N GLY A 32 1.62 -0.03 -18.52
CA GLY A 32 1.19 -0.53 -19.84
C GLY A 32 1.89 -1.81 -20.29
N TYR A 33 3.03 -2.15 -19.69
CA TYR A 33 3.79 -3.37 -19.99
C TYR A 33 3.57 -4.43 -18.90
N MET A 34 3.23 -5.66 -19.33
CA MET A 34 2.96 -6.77 -18.42
C MET A 34 4.18 -7.15 -17.55
N SER A 35 5.38 -7.11 -18.12
CA SER A 35 6.62 -7.38 -17.39
C SER A 35 6.83 -6.41 -16.22
N LEU A 36 6.59 -5.12 -16.45
CA LEU A 36 6.65 -4.09 -15.41
C LEU A 36 5.54 -4.28 -14.37
N HIS A 37 4.33 -4.63 -14.81
CA HIS A 37 3.21 -4.91 -13.91
C HIS A 37 3.53 -6.03 -12.91
N LEU A 38 4.06 -7.16 -13.39
CA LEU A 38 4.44 -8.30 -12.57
C LEU A 38 5.59 -7.95 -11.61
N ALA A 39 6.57 -7.18 -12.07
CA ALA A 39 7.68 -6.72 -11.24
C ALA A 39 7.19 -5.83 -10.08
N GLU A 40 6.29 -4.88 -10.35
CA GLU A 40 5.69 -4.04 -9.32
C GLU A 40 4.89 -4.86 -8.30
N GLN A 41 4.07 -5.80 -8.78
CA GLN A 41 3.25 -6.66 -7.94
C GLN A 41 4.09 -7.53 -7.01
N LYS A 42 5.10 -8.21 -7.55
CA LYS A 42 6.03 -9.02 -6.75
C LYS A 42 6.73 -8.16 -5.69
N ARG A 43 7.10 -6.92 -6.02
CA ARG A 43 7.76 -6.01 -5.08
C ARG A 43 6.87 -5.68 -3.88
N PHE A 44 5.66 -5.17 -4.10
CA PHE A 44 4.82 -4.74 -2.96
C PHE A 44 4.23 -5.92 -2.18
N ILE A 45 3.98 -7.07 -2.81
CA ILE A 45 3.59 -8.29 -2.08
C ILE A 45 4.72 -8.74 -1.16
N ASN A 46 5.95 -8.82 -1.67
CA ASN A 46 7.10 -9.19 -0.85
C ASN A 46 7.34 -8.19 0.28
N GLN A 47 7.11 -6.90 0.04
CA GLN A 47 7.19 -5.88 1.07
C GLN A 47 6.10 -6.07 2.14
N ALA A 48 4.86 -6.36 1.73
CA ALA A 48 3.73 -6.59 2.64
C ALA A 48 3.87 -7.85 3.48
N MET A 49 4.59 -8.87 3.01
CA MET A 49 4.84 -10.07 3.81
C MET A 49 6.10 -9.99 4.68
N LYS A 50 6.94 -8.97 4.47
CA LYS A 50 8.16 -8.71 5.27
C LYS A 50 7.89 -7.79 6.47
N ILE A 51 6.64 -7.64 6.89
CA ILE A 51 6.28 -6.81 8.06
C ILE A 51 7.09 -7.31 9.27
N LYS A 52 7.85 -6.39 9.87
CA LYS A 52 8.68 -6.60 11.06
C LYS A 52 7.84 -6.71 12.32
#